data_AF-J0RZG5-F1
#
_entry.id   AF-J0RZG5-F1
#
_cell.length_a   1.000
_cell.length_b   1.000
_cell.length_c   1.000
_cell.angle_alpha   90.00
_cell.angle_beta   90.00
_cell.angle_gamma   90.00
#
_symmetry.space_group_name_H-M   'P 1'
#
loop_
_entity.id
_entity.type
_entity.pdbx_description
1 polymer ?
#
loop_
_entity_poly.entity_id
_entity_poly.type
_entity_poly.pdbx_seq_one_letter_code
_entity_poly.pdbx_strand_id
1 'polypeptide(L)'
;MAELIALYVCGLVALFAAIRTVIEPHPYRKLPYLNVMNFAIAGLIVLILSHPLSILAAAAYFVGSTLEANAIASARAAVMGDD
;
A
#
# COMPACT_ATOMS: atom_id res chain seq x y z
N MET A 1 22.40 -0.12 11.06
CA MET A 1 21.73 -1.41 11.39
C MET A 1 20.21 -1.28 11.41
N ALA A 2 19.62 -0.36 12.18
CA ALA A 2 18.17 -0.19 12.24
C ALA A 2 17.51 0.10 10.87
N GLU A 3 18.10 0.99 10.06
CA GLU A 3 17.59 1.32 8.72
C GLU A 3 17.61 0.12 7.75
N LEU A 4 18.66 -0.70 7.80
CA LEU A 4 18.75 -1.95 7.03
C LEU A 4 17.68 -2.96 7.45
N ILE A 5 17.44 -3.10 8.74
CA ILE A 5 16.37 -3.97 9.26
C ILE A 5 15.02 -3.46 8.78
N ALA A 6 14.75 -2.15 8.90
CA ALA A 6 13.52 -1.54 8.41
C ALA A 6 13.33 -1.77 6.91
N LEU A 7 14.39 -1.61 6.10
CA LEU A 7 14.35 -1.81 4.66
C LEU A 7 13.99 -3.25 4.30
N TYR A 8 14.62 -4.24 4.96
CA TYR A 8 14.29 -5.64 4.73
C TYR A 8 12.88 -6.00 5.19
N VAL A 9 12.43 -5.47 6.33
CA VAL A 9 11.06 -5.70 6.83
C VAL A 9 10.04 -5.10 5.88
N CYS A 10 10.19 -3.84 5.47
CA CYS A 10 9.30 -3.19 4.50
C CYS A 10 9.30 -3.94 3.16
N GLY A 11 10.47 -4.38 2.68
CA GLY A 11 10.58 -5.18 1.46
C GLY A 11 9.84 -6.51 1.54
N LEU A 12 9.98 -7.25 2.66
CA LEU A 12 9.29 -8.51 2.88
C LEU A 12 7.77 -8.32 2.99
N VAL A 13 7.31 -7.29 3.70
CA VAL A 13 5.89 -6.97 3.83
C VAL A 13 5.29 -6.60 2.47
N ALA A 14 5.98 -5.77 1.69
CA ALA A 14 5.55 -5.41 0.33
C ALA A 14 5.44 -6.65 -0.57
N LEU A 15 6.44 -7.53 -0.54
CA LEU A 15 6.45 -8.76 -1.33
C LEU A 15 5.32 -9.72 -0.91
N PHE A 16 5.15 -9.95 0.39
CA PHE A 16 4.07 -10.79 0.92
C PHE A 16 2.70 -10.25 0.51
N ALA A 17 2.47 -8.94 0.68
CA ALA A 17 1.21 -8.29 0.35
C ALA A 17 0.93 -8.32 -1.16
N ALA A 18 1.95 -8.15 -2.01
CA ALA A 18 1.83 -8.29 -3.46
C ALA A 18 1.43 -9.71 -3.87
N ILE A 19 2.13 -10.73 -3.35
CA ILE A 19 1.82 -12.14 -3.61
C ILE A 19 0.38 -12.46 -3.17
N ARG A 20 0.00 -12.03 -1.97
CA ARG A 20 -1.34 -12.28 -1.43
C ARG A 20 -2.43 -11.59 -2.25
N THR A 21 -2.17 -10.39 -2.74
CA THR A 21 -3.06 -9.64 -3.63
C THR A 21 -3.28 -10.36 -4.96
N VAL A 22 -2.22 -10.94 -5.55
CA VAL A 22 -2.32 -11.68 -6.82
C VAL A 22 -3.12 -12.97 -6.63
N ILE A 23 -2.83 -13.72 -5.56
CA ILE A 23 -3.47 -15.02 -5.29
C ILE A 23 -4.93 -14.89 -4.86
N GLU A 24 -5.29 -13.85 -4.11
CA GLU A 24 -6.65 -13.72 -3.55
C GLU A 24 -7.69 -13.52 -4.66
N PRO A 25 -8.66 -14.43 -4.88
CA PRO A 25 -9.62 -14.30 -5.96
C PRO A 25 -10.70 -13.23 -5.69
N HIS A 26 -11.01 -12.95 -4.41
CA HIS A 26 -12.07 -12.02 -4.06
C HIS A 26 -11.59 -10.56 -4.09
N PRO A 27 -12.19 -9.69 -4.92
CA PRO A 27 -11.75 -8.30 -5.06
C PRO A 27 -11.78 -7.53 -3.73
N TYR A 28 -12.77 -7.78 -2.87
CA TYR A 28 -12.87 -7.17 -1.54
C TYR A 28 -11.73 -7.55 -0.61
N ARG A 29 -11.26 -8.80 -0.69
CA ARG A 29 -10.16 -9.28 0.14
C ARG A 29 -8.80 -8.82 -0.40
N LYS A 30 -8.72 -8.40 -1.67
CA LYS A 30 -7.51 -7.80 -2.27
C LYS A 30 -7.23 -6.39 -1.74
N LEU A 31 -8.27 -5.58 -1.46
CA LEU A 31 -8.11 -4.16 -1.09
C LEU A 31 -7.25 -3.94 0.17
N PRO A 32 -7.41 -4.70 1.27
CA PRO A 32 -6.52 -4.56 2.43
C PRO A 32 -5.07 -4.92 2.11
N TYR A 33 -4.82 -5.93 1.29
CA TYR A 33 -3.45 -6.31 0.90
C TYR A 33 -2.80 -5.26 0.01
N LEU A 34 -3.56 -4.64 -0.91
CA LEU A 34 -3.09 -3.49 -1.69
C LEU A 34 -2.73 -2.30 -0.80
N ASN A 35 -3.53 -2.00 0.22
CA ASN A 35 -3.24 -0.92 1.16
C ASN A 35 -1.94 -1.19 1.95
N VAL A 36 -1.78 -2.42 2.47
CA VAL A 36 -0.55 -2.81 3.19
C VAL A 36 0.68 -2.76 2.28
N MET A 37 0.54 -3.20 1.02
CA MET A 37 1.60 -3.10 0.02
C MET A 37 2.01 -1.64 -0.21
N ASN A 38 1.05 -0.74 -0.42
CA ASN A 38 1.34 0.67 -0.69
C ASN A 38 1.93 1.39 0.53
N PHE A 39 1.52 1.03 1.75
CA PHE A 39 2.17 1.52 2.98
C PHE A 39 3.63 1.08 3.07
N ALA A 40 3.91 -0.19 2.76
CA ALA A 40 5.28 -0.71 2.74
C ALA A 40 6.13 -0.04 1.66
N ILE A 41 5.57 0.24 0.48
CA ILE A 41 6.23 0.99 -0.60
C ILE A 41 6.53 2.43 -0.17
N ALA A 42 5.60 3.12 0.51
CA ALA A 42 5.86 4.45 1.05
C ALA A 42 7.05 4.45 2.03
N GLY A 43 7.13 3.44 2.91
CA GLY A 43 8.29 3.24 3.80
C GLY A 43 9.59 2.99 3.02
N LEU A 44 9.55 2.18 1.96
CA LEU A 44 10.71 1.93 1.10
C LEU A 44 11.19 3.20 0.38
N ILE A 45 10.29 4.09 -0.07
CA ILE A 45 10.65 5.37 -0.69
C ILE A 45 11.52 6.20 0.26
N VAL A 46 11.13 6.29 1.53
CA VAL A 46 11.89 7.04 2.55
C VAL A 46 13.23 6.37 2.89
N LEU A 47 13.25 5.04 2.98
CA LEU A 47 14.44 4.27 3.38
C LEU A 47 15.49 4.16 2.27
N ILE A 48 15.09 4.21 1.00
CA ILE A 48 16.00 4.12 -0.15
C ILE A 48 16.53 5.50 -0.55
N LEU A 49 15.68 6.53 -0.50
CA LEU A 49 16.03 7.87 -0.95
C LEU A 49 16.46 8.75 0.23
N SER A 50 17.76 8.96 0.37
CA SER A 50 18.39 9.84 1.35
C SER A 50 18.29 11.33 0.95
N HIS A 51 17.07 11.81 0.68
CA HIS A 51 16.80 13.21 0.38
C HIS A 51 15.51 13.68 1.05
N PRO A 52 15.43 14.86 1.70
CA PRO A 52 14.24 15.30 2.43
C PRO A 52 12.96 15.36 1.56
N LEU A 53 13.08 15.61 0.26
CA LEU A 53 11.96 15.49 -0.70
C LEU A 53 11.34 14.08 -0.77
N SER A 54 12.05 13.03 -0.39
CA SER A 54 11.52 11.65 -0.37
C SER A 54 10.39 11.48 0.63
N ILE A 55 10.40 12.23 1.73
CA ILE A 55 9.32 12.23 2.72
C ILE A 55 8.05 12.78 2.10
N LEU A 56 8.16 13.88 1.34
CA LEU A 56 7.01 14.46 0.64
C LEU A 56 6.48 13.50 -0.43
N ALA A 57 7.37 12.87 -1.20
CA ALA A 57 6.98 11.87 -2.20
C ALA A 57 6.30 10.65 -1.56
N ALA A 58 6.83 10.16 -0.45
CA ALA A 58 6.24 9.04 0.30
C ALA A 58 4.88 9.41 0.90
N ALA A 59 4.72 10.62 1.44
CA ALA A 59 3.45 11.10 1.96
C ALA A 59 2.40 11.25 0.84
N ALA A 60 2.78 11.85 -0.29
CA ALA A 60 1.90 11.99 -1.46
C ALA A 60 1.49 10.61 -2.01
N TYR A 61 2.43 9.67 -2.13
CA TYR A 61 2.16 8.30 -2.54
C TYR A 61 1.22 7.59 -1.57
N PHE A 62 1.50 7.69 -0.26
CA PHE A 62 0.70 7.05 0.78
C PHE A 62 -0.73 7.59 0.79
N VAL A 63 -0.91 8.90 0.83
CA VAL A 63 -2.25 9.52 0.81
C VAL A 63 -2.99 9.15 -0.48
N GLY A 64 -2.35 9.29 -1.63
CA GLY A 64 -2.95 8.93 -2.93
C GLY A 64 -3.42 7.48 -2.97
N SER A 65 -2.57 6.55 -2.52
CA SER A 65 -2.90 5.12 -2.47
C SER A 65 -4.04 4.78 -1.50
N THR A 66 -4.17 5.54 -0.40
CA THR A 66 -5.23 5.33 0.59
C THR A 66 -6.57 5.84 0.04
N LEU A 67 -6.55 6.99 -0.65
CA LEU A 67 -7.72 7.53 -1.34
C LEU A 67 -8.20 6.59 -2.44
N GLU A 68 -7.28 6.01 -3.23
CA GLU A 68 -7.60 5.02 -4.26
C GLU A 68 -8.28 3.78 -3.66
N ALA A 69 -7.69 3.19 -2.61
CA ALA A 69 -8.26 2.02 -1.94
C ALA A 69 -9.67 2.29 -1.37
N ASN A 70 -9.87 3.47 -0.76
CA ASN A 70 -11.16 3.87 -0.20
C ASN A 70 -12.20 4.23 -1.28
N ALA A 71 -11.79 4.86 -2.39
CA ALA A 71 -12.67 5.18 -3.52
C ALA A 71 -13.17 3.91 -4.22
N ILE A 72 -12.31 2.90 -4.36
CA ILE A 72 -12.73 1.60 -4.91
C ILE A 72 -13.73 0.91 -3.98
N ALA A 73 -13.48 0.96 -2.66
CA ALA A 73 -14.41 0.41 -1.68
C ALA A 73 -15.77 1.11 -1.70
N SER A 74 -15.80 2.45 -1.74
CA SER A 74 -17.04 3.24 -1.72
C SER A 74 -17.82 3.15 -3.04
N ALA A 75 -17.15 3.20 -4.19
CA ALA A 75 -17.80 3.04 -5.50
C ALA A 75 -18.50 1.68 -5.61
N ARG A 76 -17.93 0.63 -5.00
CA ARG A 76 -18.52 -0.72 -5.01
C ARG A 76 -19.61 -0.90 -3.97
N ALA A 77 -19.51 -0.25 -2.81
CA ALA A 77 -20.59 -0.19 -1.83
C ALA A 77 -21.83 0.53 -2.38
N ALA A 78 -21.64 1.59 -3.16
CA ALA A 78 -22.74 2.29 -3.83
C ALA A 78 -23.45 1.39 -4.86
N VAL A 79 -22.72 0.56 -5.61
CA VAL A 79 -23.30 -0.39 -6.57
C VAL A 79 -24.05 -1.53 -5.87
N MET A 80 -23.55 -2.02 -4.73
CA MET A 80 -24.11 -3.19 -4.03
C MET A 80 -25.23 -2.85 -3.04
N GLY A 81 -25.47 -1.55 -2.78
CA GLY A 81 -26.59 -1.05 -1.98
C GLY A 81 -27.83 -0.68 -2.79
N ASP A 82 -27.75 -0.75 -4.12
CA ASP A 82 -28.86 -0.54 -5.07
C ASP A 82 -29.57 -1.86 -5.47
N ASP A 83 -29.17 -2.99 -4.86
CA ASP A 83 -29.79 -4.33 -4.97
C ASP A 83 -30.74 -4.62 -3.79
#